data_AF-A0AA87IWM0-F1
#
_entry.id   AF-A0AA87IWM0-F1
#
_cell.length_a   1.000
_cell.length_b   1.000
_cell.length_c   1.000
_cell.angle_alpha   90.00
_cell.angle_beta   90.00
_cell.angle_gamma   90.00
#
_symmetry.space_group_name_H-M   'P 1'
#
loop_
_entity.id
_entity.type
_entity.pdbx_description
1 polymer ?
#
loop_
_entity_poly.entity_id
_entity_poly.type
_entity_poly.pdbx_seq_one_letter_code
_entity_poly.pdbx_strand_id
1 'polypeptide(L)'
;MAESESGTVDLEVIVQGAQEGNKKELRLWLRMLSTTKLISQEIRRRLRNEFGATLPQFDLMAQLYREHDGLRLGELSKRTMVTNGNVTGLVERLETDCLVLRVTPDGDRRQADEEGRRDFHHHGSGP
;
A
#
# COMPACT_ATOMS: atom_id res chain seq x y z
N MET A 1 -9.98 -8.62 -31.58
CA MET A 1 -8.57 -8.88 -31.25
C MET A 1 -8.49 -9.16 -29.77
N ALA A 2 -7.85 -10.27 -29.42
CA ALA A 2 -7.83 -10.86 -28.09
C ALA A 2 -6.90 -10.09 -27.15
N GLU A 3 -7.40 -9.78 -25.95
CA GLU A 3 -6.55 -9.50 -24.79
C GLU A 3 -6.94 -10.45 -23.66
N SER A 4 -6.36 -11.65 -23.77
CA SER A 4 -5.72 -12.39 -22.68
C SER A 4 -6.39 -12.38 -21.30
N GLU A 5 -7.29 -13.36 -21.10
CA GLU A 5 -7.51 -14.02 -19.80
C GLU A 5 -6.19 -14.64 -19.32
N SER A 6 -5.35 -13.85 -18.67
CA SER A 6 -4.09 -14.31 -18.10
C SER A 6 -4.20 -14.36 -16.58
N GLY A 7 -4.40 -15.57 -16.05
CA GLY A 7 -3.65 -15.96 -14.87
C GLY A 7 -4.39 -16.20 -13.56
N THR A 8 -5.70 -16.47 -13.54
CA THR A 8 -6.26 -17.32 -12.48
C THR A 8 -5.85 -18.77 -12.76
N VAL A 9 -4.54 -19.05 -12.64
CA VAL A 9 -4.03 -20.41 -12.61
C VAL A 9 -4.81 -21.13 -11.51
N ASP A 10 -5.43 -22.22 -11.92
CA ASP A 10 -6.36 -23.06 -11.20
C ASP A 10 -5.71 -23.64 -9.93
N LEU A 11 -5.65 -22.80 -8.89
CA LEU A 11 -4.92 -23.06 -7.66
C LEU A 11 -5.52 -24.24 -6.89
N GLU A 12 -6.78 -24.56 -7.18
CA GLU A 12 -7.46 -25.77 -6.72
C GLU A 12 -6.76 -27.05 -7.20
N VAL A 13 -6.20 -27.06 -8.42
CA VAL A 13 -5.50 -28.23 -8.98
C VAL A 13 -4.22 -28.55 -8.21
N ILE A 14 -3.48 -27.53 -7.77
CA ILE A 14 -2.26 -27.70 -6.94
C ILE A 14 -2.62 -28.29 -5.56
N VAL A 15 -3.79 -27.94 -5.03
CA VAL A 15 -4.27 -28.43 -3.73
C VAL A 15 -4.78 -29.87 -3.80
N GLN A 16 -5.35 -30.30 -4.95
CA GLN A 16 -5.93 -31.63 -5.12
C GLN A 16 -4.87 -32.76 -5.22
N GLY A 17 -3.67 -32.49 -5.74
CA GLY A 17 -2.64 -33.51 -6.01
C GLY A 17 -1.87 -34.07 -4.79
N ALA A 18 -2.17 -33.61 -3.58
CA ALA A 18 -1.41 -33.96 -2.39
C ALA A 18 -2.23 -34.85 -1.42
N GLN A 19 -1.99 -36.18 -1.31
CA GLN A 19 -2.39 -37.08 -0.18
C GLN A 19 -1.18 -37.94 0.29
N GLU A 20 -0.88 -38.31 1.55
CA GLU A 20 -1.53 -38.40 2.88
C GLU A 20 -0.63 -37.84 4.02
N GLY A 21 -1.21 -37.49 5.18
CA GLY A 21 -0.48 -37.10 6.40
C GLY A 21 0.14 -35.69 6.39
N ASN A 22 1.37 -35.56 5.91
CA ASN A 22 2.16 -34.31 5.85
C ASN A 22 1.56 -33.27 4.86
N LYS A 23 0.65 -33.74 4.00
CA LYS A 23 0.02 -32.92 2.96
C LYS A 23 -1.19 -32.11 3.44
N LYS A 24 -1.77 -32.40 4.63
CA LYS A 24 -2.89 -31.60 5.17
C LYS A 24 -2.45 -30.19 5.58
N GLU A 25 -1.35 -30.09 6.31
CA GLU A 25 -0.74 -28.82 6.73
C GLU A 25 -0.28 -28.01 5.51
N LEU A 26 0.38 -28.67 4.54
CA LEU A 26 0.78 -28.03 3.29
C LEU A 26 -0.43 -27.53 2.48
N ARG A 27 -1.51 -28.31 2.36
CA ARG A 27 -2.74 -27.87 1.67
C ARG A 27 -3.40 -26.70 2.38
N LEU A 28 -3.41 -26.69 3.72
CA LEU A 28 -3.92 -25.57 4.50
C LEU A 28 -3.06 -24.32 4.26
N TRP A 29 -1.75 -24.44 4.36
CA TRP A 29 -0.82 -23.35 4.09
C TRP A 29 -0.98 -22.79 2.67
N LEU A 30 -1.08 -23.66 1.66
CA LEU A 30 -1.33 -23.27 0.28
C LEU A 30 -2.67 -22.57 0.11
N ARG A 31 -3.74 -23.05 0.76
CA ARG A 31 -5.04 -22.37 0.76
C ARG A 31 -4.97 -21.00 1.41
N MET A 32 -4.32 -20.87 2.57
CA MET A 32 -4.13 -19.58 3.23
C MET A 32 -3.32 -18.62 2.34
N LEU A 33 -2.25 -19.10 1.71
CA LEU A 33 -1.45 -18.32 0.77
C LEU A 33 -2.28 -17.87 -0.44
N SER A 34 -3.11 -18.77 -0.97
CA SER A 34 -4.03 -18.51 -2.09
C SER A 34 -5.05 -17.43 -1.73
N THR A 35 -5.72 -17.58 -0.60
CA THR A 35 -6.69 -16.62 -0.08
C THR A 35 -6.05 -15.26 0.16
N THR A 36 -4.85 -15.22 0.77
CA THR A 36 -4.09 -13.97 0.98
C THR A 36 -3.75 -13.29 -0.33
N LYS A 37 -3.35 -14.05 -1.37
CA LYS A 37 -3.07 -13.51 -2.70
C LYS A 37 -4.31 -12.92 -3.35
N LEU A 38 -5.44 -13.62 -3.30
CA LEU A 38 -6.72 -13.15 -3.86
C LEU A 38 -7.16 -11.84 -3.18
N ILE A 39 -7.15 -11.81 -1.85
CA ILE A 39 -7.50 -10.60 -1.08
C ILE A 39 -6.54 -9.45 -1.42
N SER A 40 -5.22 -9.72 -1.44
CA SER A 40 -4.22 -8.70 -1.76
C SER A 40 -4.37 -8.14 -3.18
N GLN A 41 -4.69 -8.99 -4.15
CA GLN A 41 -4.95 -8.57 -5.53
C GLN A 41 -6.18 -7.68 -5.61
N GLU A 42 -7.26 -8.06 -4.94
CA GLU A 42 -8.49 -7.28 -4.92
C GLU A 42 -8.30 -5.91 -4.26
N ILE A 43 -7.61 -5.85 -3.11
CA ILE A 43 -7.28 -4.57 -2.45
C ILE A 43 -6.46 -3.69 -3.39
N ARG A 44 -5.41 -4.23 -4.03
CA ARG A 44 -4.59 -3.48 -4.98
C ARG A 44 -5.38 -3.00 -6.19
N ARG A 45 -6.35 -3.80 -6.66
CA ARG A 45 -7.24 -3.43 -7.77
C ARG A 45 -8.12 -2.25 -7.37
N ARG A 46 -8.77 -2.31 -6.21
CA ARG A 46 -9.63 -1.22 -5.71
C ARG A 46 -8.86 0.06 -5.46
N LEU A 47 -7.70 -0.02 -4.80
CA LEU A 47 -6.85 1.16 -4.56
C LEU A 47 -6.48 1.88 -5.87
N ARG A 48 -6.12 1.13 -6.92
CA ARG A 48 -5.83 1.73 -8.23
C ARG A 48 -7.06 2.30 -8.91
N ASN A 49 -8.17 1.56 -8.90
CA ASN A 49 -9.35 1.93 -9.67
C ASN A 49 -10.16 3.07 -9.03
N GLU A 50 -10.25 3.09 -7.70
CA GLU A 50 -11.09 4.03 -6.95
C GLU A 50 -10.29 5.25 -6.47
N PHE A 51 -9.00 5.09 -6.20
CA PHE A 51 -8.17 6.14 -5.58
C PHE A 51 -6.91 6.48 -6.37
N GLY A 52 -6.63 5.81 -7.50
CA GLY A 52 -5.40 6.03 -8.27
C GLY A 52 -4.12 5.67 -7.51
N ALA A 53 -4.23 4.97 -6.37
CA ALA A 53 -3.12 4.74 -5.45
C ALA A 53 -2.63 3.29 -5.48
N THR A 54 -1.36 3.09 -5.15
CA THR A 54 -0.79 1.77 -4.90
C THR A 54 -0.86 1.42 -3.41
N LEU A 55 -0.81 0.12 -3.09
CA LEU A 55 -0.82 -0.34 -1.70
C LEU A 55 0.32 0.29 -0.85
N PRO A 56 1.57 0.42 -1.34
CA PRO A 56 2.60 1.14 -0.60
C PRO A 56 2.33 2.63 -0.39
N GLN A 57 1.78 3.33 -1.39
CA GLN A 57 1.40 4.73 -1.22
C GLN A 57 0.32 4.88 -0.15
N PHE A 58 -0.71 4.03 -0.21
CA PHE A 58 -1.78 4.00 0.79
C PHE A 58 -1.24 3.72 2.20
N ASP A 59 -0.42 2.69 2.37
CA ASP A 59 0.14 2.32 3.67
C ASP A 59 0.98 3.47 4.25
N LEU A 60 1.82 4.10 3.41
CA LEU A 60 2.62 5.25 3.82
C LEU A 60 1.74 6.44 4.27
N MET A 61 0.75 6.82 3.45
CA MET A 61 -0.17 7.91 3.78
C MET A 61 -0.99 7.59 5.04
N ALA A 62 -1.39 6.33 5.25
CA ALA A 62 -2.10 5.90 6.44
C ALA A 62 -1.22 6.00 7.72
N GLN A 63 0.08 5.73 7.62
CA GLN A 63 1.00 5.93 8.74
C GLN A 63 1.16 7.42 9.08
N LEU A 64 1.31 8.28 8.07
CA LEU A 64 1.40 9.74 8.27
C LEU A 64 0.09 10.31 8.83
N TYR A 65 -1.07 9.83 8.36
CA TYR A 65 -2.37 10.25 8.86
C TYR A 65 -2.54 9.97 10.37
N ARG A 66 -1.94 8.89 10.88
CA ARG A 66 -1.99 8.53 12.31
C ARG A 66 -1.04 9.33 13.19
N GLU A 67 -0.04 9.98 12.61
CA GLU A 67 1.05 10.65 13.31
C GLU A 67 1.07 12.13 12.89
N HIS A 68 0.28 12.95 13.60
CA HIS A 68 0.03 14.34 13.25
C HIS A 68 1.28 15.23 13.21
N ASP A 69 2.35 14.87 13.93
CA ASP A 69 3.63 15.59 13.95
C ASP A 69 4.56 15.17 12.80
N GLY A 70 4.12 14.23 11.95
CA GLY A 70 4.92 13.63 10.89
C GLY A 70 5.84 12.52 11.41
N LEU A 71 6.47 11.81 10.46
CA LEU A 71 7.39 10.71 10.75
C LEU A 71 8.71 10.96 10.05
N ARG A 72 9.84 10.65 10.72
CA ARG A 72 11.12 10.60 10.00
C ARG A 72 11.11 9.38 9.09
N LEU A 73 11.88 9.47 8.02
CA LEU A 73 11.96 8.42 6.99
C LEU A 73 12.36 7.05 7.57
N GLY A 74 13.24 7.04 8.57
CA GLY A 74 13.66 5.82 9.26
C GLY A 74 12.55 5.14 10.06
N GLU A 75 11.67 5.91 10.74
CA GLU A 75 10.49 5.36 11.40
C GLU A 75 9.45 4.88 10.39
N LEU A 76 9.22 5.65 9.33
CA LEU A 76 8.26 5.32 8.28
C LEU A 76 8.60 3.96 7.63
N SER A 77 9.88 3.75 7.30
CA SER A 77 10.35 2.49 6.71
C SER A 77 10.19 1.28 7.63
N LYS A 78 10.22 1.45 8.96
CA LYS A 78 10.05 0.34 9.93
C LYS A 78 8.58 -0.02 10.15
N ARG A 79 7.67 0.94 9.96
CA ARG A 79 6.24 0.79 10.24
C ARG A 79 5.41 0.38 9.02
N THR A 80 5.96 0.56 7.82
CA THR A 80 5.30 0.17 6.56
C THR A 80 5.14 -1.36 6.55
N MET A 81 3.89 -1.83 6.42
CA MET A 81 3.49 -3.23 6.41
C MET A 81 3.87 -3.94 5.11
N VAL A 82 4.18 -3.17 4.05
CA VAL A 82 4.70 -3.69 2.80
C VAL A 82 6.20 -3.45 2.67
N THR A 83 6.96 -4.51 2.36
CA THR A 83 8.37 -4.37 2.02
C THR A 83 8.48 -3.58 0.73
N ASN A 84 8.81 -2.30 0.84
CA ASN A 84 9.25 -1.51 -0.29
C ASN A 84 10.75 -1.22 -0.11
N GLY A 85 11.58 -1.86 -0.93
CA GLY A 85 13.04 -1.66 -0.90
C GLY A 85 13.47 -0.23 -1.25
N ASN A 86 12.53 0.63 -1.66
CA ASN A 86 12.78 2.02 -2.02
C ASN A 86 11.73 2.97 -1.41
N VAL A 87 11.60 2.99 -0.08
CA VAL A 87 10.72 3.96 0.62
C VAL A 87 11.08 5.39 0.26
N THR A 88 12.36 5.72 0.07
CA THR A 88 12.80 7.05 -0.38
C THR A 88 12.17 7.44 -1.71
N GLY A 89 12.29 6.59 -2.74
CA GLY A 89 11.68 6.87 -4.04
C GLY A 89 10.14 6.85 -4.03
N LEU A 90 9.53 6.15 -3.07
CA LEU A 90 8.09 6.24 -2.84
C LEU A 90 7.69 7.61 -2.28
N VAL A 91 8.43 8.11 -1.31
CA VAL A 91 8.20 9.45 -0.73
C VAL A 91 8.43 10.54 -1.78
N GLU A 92 9.50 10.46 -2.56
CA GLU A 92 9.79 11.43 -3.64
C GLU A 92 8.65 11.52 -4.66
N ARG A 93 8.04 10.38 -5.02
CA ARG A 93 6.87 10.37 -5.91
C ARG A 93 5.65 11.01 -5.27
N LEU A 94 5.37 10.68 -4.01
CA LEU A 94 4.25 11.27 -3.27
C LEU A 94 4.44 12.78 -3.05
N GLU A 95 5.67 13.24 -2.90
CA GLU A 95 6.03 14.66 -2.84
C GLU A 95 5.81 15.35 -4.19
N THR A 96 6.21 14.69 -5.29
CA THR A 96 5.96 15.17 -6.67
C THR A 96 4.46 15.27 -6.96
N ASP A 97 3.67 14.31 -6.46
CA ASP A 97 2.20 14.28 -6.59
C ASP A 97 1.50 15.23 -5.59
N CYS A 98 2.25 16.01 -4.80
CA CYS A 98 1.76 16.93 -3.76
C CYS A 98 0.92 16.26 -2.66
N LEU A 99 1.10 14.95 -2.44
CA LEU A 99 0.40 14.17 -1.43
C LEU A 99 1.13 14.13 -0.08
N VAL A 100 2.44 14.35 -0.08
CA VAL A 100 3.29 14.37 1.12
C VAL A 100 4.23 15.58 1.04
N LEU A 101 4.47 16.22 2.18
CA LEU A 101 5.47 17.28 2.30
C LEU A 101 6.70 16.75 3.03
N ARG A 102 7.88 16.91 2.41
CA ARG A 102 9.14 16.68 3.10
C ARG A 102 9.56 17.95 3.83
N VAL A 103 9.44 17.91 5.16
CA VAL A 103 10.00 18.95 6.02
C VAL A 103 11.43 18.53 6.35
N THR A 104 12.41 19.25 5.80
CA THR A 104 13.73 19.25 6.41
C THR A 104 13.54 20.02 7.72
N PRO A 105 13.92 19.46 8.88
CA PRO A 105 14.06 20.31 10.04
C PRO A 105 15.14 21.32 9.66
N ASP A 106 14.71 22.52 9.28
CA ASP A 106 15.47 23.72 9.56
C ASP A 106 15.97 23.53 10.98
N GLY A 107 17.24 23.79 11.25
CA GLY A 107 17.82 23.57 12.57
C GLY A 107 17.03 24.23 13.71
N ASP A 108 16.02 25.03 13.40
CA ASP A 108 15.03 25.54 14.31
C ASP A 108 13.65 25.63 13.63
N ARG A 109 12.60 25.52 14.45
CA ARG A 109 11.19 25.61 14.07
C ARG A 109 10.90 26.91 13.31
N ARG A 110 9.87 26.86 12.45
CA ARG A 110 9.06 27.96 11.90
C ARG A 110 9.48 28.40 10.49
N GLN A 111 8.76 27.88 9.49
CA GLN A 111 7.94 28.66 8.56
C GLN A 111 7.51 27.79 7.37
N ALA A 112 6.42 27.03 7.51
CA ALA A 112 5.62 26.60 6.36
C ALA A 112 4.35 25.90 6.85
N ASP A 113 3.41 26.62 7.48
CA ASP A 113 2.04 26.10 7.60
C ASP A 113 1.01 27.23 7.78
N GLU A 114 0.65 27.88 6.68
CA GLU A 114 -0.66 28.53 6.58
C GLU A 114 -1.38 28.27 5.23
N GLU A 115 -0.74 27.59 4.27
CA GLU A 115 -1.32 27.38 2.93
C GLU A 115 -1.67 25.90 2.64
N GLY A 116 -0.93 24.93 3.20
CA GLY A 116 -1.20 23.49 2.98
C GLY A 116 -2.40 22.92 3.77
N ARG A 117 -2.77 23.54 4.90
CA ARG A 117 -3.92 23.11 5.72
C ARG A 117 -5.30 23.44 5.13
N ARG A 118 -5.38 24.30 4.11
CA ARG A 118 -6.67 24.76 3.55
C ARG A 118 -7.25 23.86 2.46
N ASP A 119 -6.43 23.08 1.76
CA ASP A 119 -6.90 22.28 0.62
C ASP A 119 -7.48 20.90 0.99
N PHE A 120 -7.10 20.33 2.13
CA PHE A 120 -7.57 18.99 2.52
C PHE A 120 -9.05 18.97 2.98
N HIS A 121 -9.64 20.14 3.31
CA HIS A 121 -11.06 20.23 3.67
C HIS A 121 -12.01 20.39 2.47
N HIS A 122 -11.50 20.65 1.24
CA HIS A 122 -12.38 21.02 0.13
C HIS A 122 -12.74 19.88 -0.84
N HIS A 123 -12.08 18.72 -0.78
CA HIS A 123 -12.29 17.60 -1.73
C HIS A 123 -13.06 16.39 -1.15
N GLY A 124 -13.67 16.53 0.03
CA GLY A 124 -14.49 15.50 0.69
C GLY A 124 -15.98 15.52 0.36
N SER A 125 -16.43 16.26 -0.65
CA SER A 125 -17.80 16.19 -1.14
C SER A 125 -17.80 16.37 -2.65
N GLY A 126 -17.76 15.24 -3.36
CA GLY A 126 -18.18 15.18 -4.75
C GLY A 126 -19.71 15.26 -4.85
N PRO A 127 -20.22 15.66 -6.03
CA PRO A 127 -21.66 15.79 -6.31
C PRO A 127 -22.43 14.47 -6.26
#